data_AF-A0A7V2JZN7-F1
#
_entry.id   AF-A0A7V2JZN7-F1
#
_cell.length_a   1.000
_cell.length_b   1.000
_cell.length_c   1.000
_cell.angle_alpha   90.00
_cell.angle_beta   90.00
_cell.angle_gamma   90.00
#
_symmetry.space_group_name_H-M   'P 1'
#
loop_
_entity.id
_entity.type
_entity.pdbx_description
1 polymer ?
#
loop_
_entity_poly.entity_id
_entity_poly.type
_entity_poly.pdbx_seq_one_letter_code
_entity_poly.pdbx_strand_id
1 'polypeptide(L)' 'MAENLITKEMWIEELLEKYPAAQEFFSKKNIVCVMCGEPVWGSLEEVMKEKDFDDEKIATIIQELNQFIKK' A
#
# COMPACT_ATOMS: atom_id res chain seq x y z
N MET A 1 21.55 -0.25 8.48
CA MET A 1 20.50 -1.26 8.73
C MET A 1 19.18 -0.56 8.45
N ALA A 2 18.62 -0.74 7.26
CA ALA A 2 17.39 -0.04 6.87
C ALA A 2 16.21 -0.99 7.07
N GLU A 3 15.42 -0.71 8.11
CA GLU A 3 14.19 -1.39 8.47
C GLU A 3 13.06 -0.96 7.50
N ASN A 4 13.20 -1.30 6.22
CA ASN A 4 12.11 -1.18 5.24
C ASN A 4 11.34 -2.51 5.25
N LEU A 5 10.41 -2.64 6.21
CA LEU A 5 9.59 -3.84 6.36
C LEU A 5 8.58 -3.99 5.22
N ILE A 6 8.24 -2.88 4.54
CA ILE A 6 7.21 -2.85 3.50
C ILE A 6 7.84 -2.55 2.16
N THR A 7 7.60 -3.44 1.19
CA THR A 7 8.04 -3.33 -0.20
C THR A 7 6.84 -3.25 -1.13
N LYS A 8 7.04 -2.73 -2.35
CA LYS A 8 5.98 -2.66 -3.37
C LYS A 8 5.49 -4.04 -3.85
N GLU A 9 6.29 -5.07 -3.65
CA GLU A 9 5.95 -6.46 -3.98
C GLU A 9 5.13 -7.14 -2.87
N MET A 10 5.03 -6.52 -1.68
CA MET A 10 4.27 -7.06 -0.56
C MET A 10 2.78 -7.05 -0.88
N TRP A 11 2.10 -8.12 -0.47
CA TRP A 11 0.66 -8.25 -0.58
C TRP A 11 -0.03 -7.32 0.40
N ILE A 12 -1.06 -6.61 -0.10
CA ILE A 12 -1.86 -5.71 0.73
C ILE A 12 -2.50 -6.48 1.89
N GLU A 13 -2.95 -7.71 1.66
CA GLU A 13 -3.54 -8.56 2.70
C GLU A 13 -2.57 -8.81 3.86
N GLU A 14 -1.39 -9.38 3.59
CA GLU A 14 -0.38 -9.64 4.63
C GLU A 14 0.04 -8.37 5.37
N LEU A 15 0.09 -7.25 4.64
CA LEU A 15 0.44 -5.96 5.20
C LEU A 15 -0.66 -5.40 6.11
N LEU A 16 -1.93 -5.55 5.74
CA LEU A 16 -3.06 -5.16 6.58
C LEU A 16 -3.17 -6.06 7.82
N GLU A 17 -2.88 -7.35 7.69
CA GLU A 17 -2.82 -8.29 8.82
C GLU A 17 -1.72 -7.92 9.81
N LYS A 18 -0.52 -7.57 9.33
CA LYS A 18 0.60 -7.15 10.18
C LYS A 18 0.43 -5.72 10.72
N TYR A 19 -0.11 -4.83 9.90
CA TYR A 19 -0.20 -3.39 10.14
C TYR A 19 -1.61 -2.88 9.79
N PRO A 20 -2.58 -3.00 10.70
CA PRO A 20 -3.94 -2.50 10.45
C PRO A 20 -3.98 -0.97 10.19
N ALA A 21 -2.99 -0.22 10.68
CA ALA A 21 -2.83 1.21 10.40
C ALA A 21 -2.63 1.53 8.90
N ALA A 22 -2.10 0.57 8.12
CA ALA A 22 -1.96 0.74 6.68
C ALA A 22 -3.31 0.90 5.97
N GLN A 23 -4.39 0.33 6.52
CA GLN A 23 -5.74 0.48 6.00
C GLN A 23 -6.15 1.96 5.94
N GLU A 24 -5.83 2.71 6.99
CA GLU A 24 -6.14 4.14 7.07
C GLU A 24 -5.32 4.93 6.04
N PHE A 25 -4.06 4.56 5.84
CA PHE A 25 -3.19 5.17 4.84
C PHE A 25 -3.70 4.93 3.40
N PHE A 26 -4.07 3.69 3.06
CA PHE A 26 -4.64 3.37 1.75
C PHE A 26 -5.98 4.06 1.52
N SER A 27 -6.81 4.16 2.56
CA SER A 27 -8.08 4.89 2.49
C SER A 27 -7.85 6.38 2.20
N LYS A 28 -6.88 7.02 2.89
CA LYS A 28 -6.51 8.43 2.64
C LYS A 28 -6.02 8.68 1.22
N LYS A 29 -5.23 7.75 0.68
CA LYS A 29 -4.66 7.84 -0.67
C LYS A 29 -5.61 7.31 -1.76
N ASN A 30 -6.83 6.86 -1.41
CA ASN A 30 -7.78 6.21 -2.34
C ASN A 30 -7.18 5.02 -3.11
N ILE A 31 -6.23 4.31 -2.50
CA ILE A 31 -5.57 3.14 -3.09
C ILE A 31 -6.45 1.91 -2.97
N VAL A 32 -7.13 1.74 -1.83
CA VAL A 32 -8.15 0.70 -1.63
C VAL A 32 -9.52 1.33 -1.85
N CYS A 33 -10.14 0.96 -2.97
CA CYS A 33 -11.50 1.34 -3.30
C CYS A 33 -12.38 0.10 -3.14
N VAL A 34 -12.92 -0.14 -1.94
CA VAL A 34 -13.95 -1.17 -1.71
C VAL A 34 -15.29 -0.74 -2.34
N MET A 35 -15.25 0.00 -3.45
CA MET A 35 -16.40 0.74 -3.99
C MET A 35 -17.06 0.03 -5.18
N CYS A 36 -16.53 -1.11 -5.65
CA CYS A 36 -17.06 -1.78 -6.85
C CYS A 36 -17.47 -3.26 -6.68
N GLY A 37 -17.40 -3.83 -5.47
CA GLY A 37 -17.93 -5.17 -5.20
C GLY A 37 -16.93 -6.33 -5.37
N GLU A 38 -15.70 -6.07 -5.82
CA GLU A 38 -14.60 -7.04 -5.81
C GLU A 38 -13.43 -6.48 -4.98
N PRO A 39 -12.93 -7.20 -3.96
CA PRO A 39 -11.77 -6.76 -3.20
C PRO A 39 -10.54 -6.87 -4.09
N VAL A 40 -9.87 -5.73 -4.35
CA VAL A 40 -8.57 -5.76 -5.01
C VAL A 40 -7.56 -6.38 -4.03
N TRP A 41 -7.19 -7.62 -4.28
CA TRP A 41 -6.18 -8.37 -3.55
C TRP A 41 -5.01 -8.66 -4.48
N GLY A 42 -3.85 -8.08 -4.16
CA GLY A 42 -2.65 -8.17 -4.97
C GLY A 42 -1.48 -7.47 -4.28
N SER A 43 -0.35 -7.38 -4.98
CA SER A 43 0.79 -6.61 -4.50
C SER A 43 0.49 -5.11 -4.54
N LEU A 44 1.13 -4.36 -3.64
CA LEU A 44 1.07 -2.91 -3.61
C LEU A 44 1.34 -2.28 -4.99
N GLU A 45 2.32 -2.79 -5.73
CA GLU A 45 2.65 -2.35 -7.08
C GLU A 45 1.50 -2.56 -8.06
N GLU A 46 0.88 -3.74 -8.08
CA GLU A 46 -0.21 -4.07 -9.02
C GLU A 46 -1.40 -3.12 -8.81
N VAL A 47 -1.84 -2.97 -7.55
CA VAL A 47 -2.98 -2.09 -7.20
C VAL A 47 -2.70 -0.63 -7.53
N MET A 48 -1.44 -0.20 -7.37
CA MET A 48 -1.04 1.15 -7.74
C MET A 48 -0.95 1.32 -9.27
N LYS A 49 -0.42 0.34 -9.99
CA LYS A 49 -0.38 0.36 -11.45
C LYS A 49 -1.76 0.36 -12.08
N GLU A 50 -2.72 -0.38 -11.52
CA GLU A 50 -4.13 -0.33 -11.95
C GLU A 50 -4.76 1.06 -11.79
N LYS A 51 -4.24 1.86 -10.86
CA LYS A 51 -4.66 3.25 -10.65
C LYS A 51 -3.82 4.28 -11.43
N ASP A 52 -3.01 3.81 -12.38
CA ASP A 52 -2.17 4.67 -13.22
C ASP A 52 -1.12 5.45 -12.38
N PHE A 53 -0.66 4.86 -11.27
CA PHE A 53 0.46 5.41 -10.52
C PHE A 53 1.79 4.98 -11.15
N ASP A 54 2.66 5.96 -11.43
CA ASP A 54 4.04 5.72 -11.88
C ASP A 54 4.92 5.09 -10.79
N ASP A 55 5.97 4.36 -11.19
CA ASP A 55 6.96 3.74 -10.30
C ASP A 55 7.55 4.73 -9.28
N GLU A 56 7.77 6.00 -9.66
CA GLU A 56 8.26 7.03 -8.74
C GLU A 56 7.24 7.39 -7.64
N LYS A 57 5.96 7.47 -8.00
CA LYS A 57 4.88 7.67 -7.03
C LYS A 57 4.74 6.45 -6.14
N ILE A 58 4.81 5.24 -6.69
CA ILE A 58 4.78 3.99 -5.93
C ILE A 58 5.88 4.00 -4.88
N ALA A 59 7.12 4.28 -5.27
CA ALA A 59 8.25 4.37 -4.33
C ALA A 59 8.02 5.40 -3.23
N THR A 60 7.51 6.59 -3.59
CA THR A 60 7.17 7.66 -2.64
C THR A 60 6.10 7.21 -1.65
N ILE A 61 5.03 6.58 -2.13
CA ILE A 61 3.92 6.10 -1.31
C ILE A 61 4.40 4.99 -0.35
N ILE A 62 5.25 4.07 -0.82
CA ILE A 62 5.84 3.02 0.02
C ILE A 62 6.73 3.64 1.10
N GLN A 63 7.52 4.66 0.77
CA GLN A 63 8.30 5.37 1.79
C GLN A 63 7.40 6.08 2.81
N GLU A 64 6.37 6.80 2.36
CA GLU A 64 5.39 7.45 3.24
C GLU A 64 4.68 6.42 4.14
N LEU A 65 4.31 5.26 3.61
CA LEU A 65 3.66 4.17 4.34
C LEU A 65 4.59 3.59 5.42
N ASN A 66 5.86 3.31 5.07
CA ASN A 66 6.86 2.86 6.03
C ASN A 66 7.06 3.90 7.16
N GLN A 67 7.10 5.19 6.83
CA GLN A 67 7.20 6.26 7.82
C GLN A 67 5.93 6.39 8.68
N PHE A 68 4.75 6.17 8.10
CA PHE A 68 3.48 6.22 8.81
C PHE A 68 3.35 5.10 9.85
N ILE A 69 3.85 3.90 9.53
CA ILE A 69 3.77 2.72 10.41
C ILE A 69 4.87 2.69 11.46
N LYS A 70 6.05 3.26 11.16
CA LYS A 70 7.15 3.39 12.15
C LYS A 70 6.85 4.39 13.27
N LYS A 71 5.79 5.19 13.12
CA LYS A 71 5.43 6.28 14.05
C LYS A 71 4.45 5.80 15.11
#